data_AF-A0A2M8BDJ2-F1
#
_entry.id   AF-A0A2M8BDJ2-F1
#
_cell.length_a   1.000
_cell.length_b   1.000
_cell.length_c   1.000
_cell.angle_alpha   90.00
_cell.angle_beta   90.00
_cell.angle_gamma   90.00
#
_symmetry.space_group_name_H-M   'P 1'
#
loop_
_entity.id
_entity.type
_entity.pdbx_description
1 polymer ?
#
loop_
_entity_poly.entity_id
_entity_poly.type
_entity_poly.pdbx_seq_one_letter_code
_entity_poly.pdbx_strand_id
1 'polypeptide(L)' 'MLALAFMVAGIVFAVMVWKALASDEIMARGWGFEVRMYNRYDHPIWFWVTLVSYSVVAVWATVFAILAAFRGAS' A
#
# COMPACT_ATOMS: atom_id res chain seq x y z
N MET A 1 -0.92 -19.23 8.22
CA MET A 1 -1.35 -18.80 6.86
C MET A 1 -1.77 -17.34 6.82
N LEU A 2 -2.65 -16.88 7.72
CA LEU A 2 -3.14 -15.49 7.74
C LEU A 2 -2.03 -14.44 7.93
N ALA A 3 -1.08 -14.66 8.85
CA ALA A 3 0.05 -13.76 9.09
C ALA A 3 0.92 -13.57 7.83
N LEU A 4 1.16 -14.65 7.07
CA LEU A 4 1.93 -14.59 5.83
C LEU A 4 1.21 -13.76 4.75
N ALA A 5 -0.11 -13.90 4.63
CA ALA A 5 -0.90 -13.10 3.70
C ALA A 5 -0.84 -11.60 4.02
N PHE A 6 -0.96 -11.23 5.31
CA PHE A 6 -0.82 -9.84 5.75
C PHE A 6 0.59 -9.31 5.59
N MET A 7 1.62 -10.13 5.83
CA MET A 7 3.01 -9.74 5.62
C MET A 7 3.30 -9.45 4.14
N VAL A 8 2.86 -10.33 3.24
CA VAL A 8 3.00 -10.12 1.79
C VAL A 8 2.25 -8.87 1.34
N ALA A 9 1.01 -8.67 1.80
CA ALA A 9 0.25 -7.45 1.50
C ALA A 9 0.99 -6.19 1.98
N GLY A 10 1.47 -6.19 3.23
CA GLY A 10 2.25 -5.07 3.79
C GLY A 10 3.48 -4.73 2.96
N ILE A 11 4.26 -5.74 2.55
CA ILE A 11 5.44 -5.57 1.70
C ILE A 11 5.05 -4.97 0.34
N VAL A 12 4.02 -5.50 -0.32
CA VAL A 12 3.57 -5.01 -1.64
C VAL A 12 3.18 -3.54 -1.57
N PHE A 13 2.35 -3.16 -0.58
CA PHE A 13 1.94 -1.76 -0.42
C PHE A 13 3.11 -0.85 -0.04
N ALA A 14 4.05 -1.32 0.79
CA ALA A 14 5.27 -0.56 1.11
C ALA A 14 6.14 -0.31 -0.14
N VAL A 15 6.29 -1.32 -1.01
CA VAL A 15 7.00 -1.16 -2.29
C VAL A 15 6.29 -0.17 -3.20
N MET A 16 4.95 -0.19 -3.24
CA MET A 16 4.18 0.78 -4.03
C MET A 16 4.37 2.20 -3.53
N VAL A 17 4.37 2.42 -2.21
CA VAL A 17 4.66 3.74 -1.60
C VAL A 17 6.08 4.19 -1.93
N TRP A 18 7.07 3.31 -1.82
CA TRP A 18 8.46 3.61 -2.16
C TRP A 18 8.60 4.02 -3.63
N LYS A 19 8.03 3.23 -4.55
CA LYS A 19 8.04 3.55 -5.98
C LYS A 19 7.38 4.89 -6.27
N ALA A 20 6.25 5.18 -5.63
CA ALA A 20 5.55 6.45 -5.80
C ALA A 20 6.38 7.65 -5.34
N LEU A 21 7.12 7.51 -4.23
CA LEU A 21 8.03 8.56 -3.74
C LEU A 21 9.28 8.72 -4.62
N ALA A 22 9.78 7.64 -5.23
CA ALA A 22 10.98 7.67 -6.06
C ALA A 22 10.74 8.15 -7.50
N SER A 23 9.52 7.96 -8.03
CA SER A 23 9.17 8.30 -9.41
C SER A 23 8.24 9.51 -9.55
N ASP A 24 7.75 10.05 -8.42
CA ASP A 24 6.67 11.06 -8.37
C ASP A 24 5.38 10.62 -9.14
N GLU A 25 5.25 9.31 -9.40
CA GLU A 25 4.11 8.71 -10.09
C GLU A 25 3.54 7.56 -9.26
N ILE A 26 2.22 7.58 -9.05
CA ILE A 26 1.53 6.51 -8.34
C ILE A 26 0.53 5.83 -9.26
N MET A 27 0.62 4.50 -9.31
CA MET A 27 -0.40 3.69 -9.95
C MET A 27 -1.58 3.57 -9.00
N ALA A 28 -2.71 4.11 -9.41
CA ALA A 28 -3.98 3.95 -8.73
C ALA A 28 -4.89 3.03 -9.55
N ARG A 29 -5.73 2.27 -8.87
CA ARG A 29 -6.77 1.50 -9.53
C ARG A 29 -8.03 2.38 -9.61
N GLY A 30 -8.51 2.62 -10.83
CA GLY A 30 -9.78 3.29 -11.05
C GLY A 30 -10.96 2.39 -10.67
N TRP A 31 -12.19 2.92 -10.77
CA TRP A 31 -13.40 2.10 -10.70
C TRP A 31 -13.40 1.10 -11.87
N GLY A 32 -13.13 -0.18 -11.61
CA GLY A 32 -13.04 -1.26 -12.61
C GLY A 32 -11.65 -1.93 -12.69
N PHE A 33 -11.24 -2.36 -13.89
CA PHE A 33 -9.92 -2.92 -14.18
C PHE A 33 -8.91 -1.90 -14.73
N GLU A 34 -9.32 -0.64 -14.82
CA GLU A 34 -8.50 0.43 -15.39
C GLU A 34 -7.43 0.86 -14.37
N VAL A 35 -6.16 0.72 -14.74
CA VAL A 35 -5.04 1.25 -13.96
C VAL A 35 -4.76 2.66 -14.46
N ARG A 36 -4.85 3.63 -13.56
CA ARG A 36 -4.56 5.04 -13.84
C ARG A 36 -3.26 5.43 -13.15
N MET A 37 -2.47 6.26 -13.83
CA MET A 37 -1.24 6.79 -13.28
C MET A 37 -1.47 8.23 -12.87
N TYR A 38 -1.25 8.56 -11.61
CA TYR A 38 -1.30 9.93 -11.11
C TYR A 38 0.12 10.42 -10.91
N ASN A 39 0.46 11.49 -11.63
CA ASN A 39 1.69 12.23 -11.38
C ASN A 39 1.46 13.24 -10.25
N ARG A 40 2.45 13.41 -9.38
CA ARG A 40 2.42 14.36 -8.25
C ARG A 40 2.18 15.81 -8.68
N TYR A 41 2.65 16.21 -9.87
CA TYR A 41 2.56 17.58 -10.36
C TYR A 41 1.26 17.84 -11.12
N ASP A 42 0.81 16.91 -11.96
CA ASP A 42 -0.43 17.07 -12.74
C ASP A 42 -1.68 16.79 -11.90
N HIS A 43 -1.59 15.82 -10.98
CA HIS A 43 -2.71 15.34 -10.17
C HIS A 43 -2.32 15.22 -8.68
N PRO A 44 -1.90 16.31 -8.03
CA PRO A 44 -1.34 16.29 -6.67
C PRO A 44 -2.30 15.69 -5.65
N ILE A 45 -3.59 16.06 -5.71
CA ILE A 45 -4.59 15.58 -4.75
C ILE A 45 -4.74 14.06 -4.84
N TRP A 46 -4.93 13.53 -6.04
CA TRP A 46 -5.09 12.09 -6.26
C TRP A 46 -3.81 11.31 -5.93
N PHE A 47 -2.65 11.88 -6.23
CA PHE A 47 -1.36 11.33 -5.85
C PHE A 47 -1.28 11.15 -4.32
N TRP A 48 -1.48 12.24 -3.56
CA TRP A 48 -1.37 12.21 -2.10
C TRP A 48 -2.44 11.33 -1.45
N VAL A 49 -3.68 11.38 -1.92
CA VAL A 49 -4.77 10.51 -1.40
C VAL A 49 -4.44 9.03 -1.60
N THR A 50 -3.95 8.67 -2.80
CA THR A 50 -3.57 7.28 -3.09
C THR A 50 -2.37 6.85 -2.27
N LEU A 51 -1.36 7.72 -2.14
CA LEU A 51 -0.15 7.47 -1.36
C LEU A 51 -0.47 7.25 0.12
N VAL A 52 -1.31 8.11 0.71
CA VAL A 52 -1.76 7.98 2.10
C VAL A 52 -2.54 6.69 2.28
N SER A 53 -3.45 6.37 1.36
CA SER A 53 -4.24 5.14 1.41
C SER A 53 -3.35 3.89 1.39
N TYR A 54 -2.35 3.84 0.51
CA TYR A 54 -1.39 2.72 0.44
C TYR A 54 -0.52 2.66 1.69
N SER A 55 -0.11 3.80 2.23
CA SER A 55 0.66 3.87 3.49
C SER A 55 -0.14 3.33 4.67
N VAL A 56 -1.41 3.72 4.80
CA VAL A 56 -2.32 3.23 5.84
C VAL A 56 -2.47 1.71 5.74
N VAL A 57 -2.72 1.17 4.55
CA VAL A 57 -2.84 -0.27 4.34
C VAL A 57 -1.53 -0.99 4.68
N ALA A 58 -0.38 -0.46 4.26
CA ALA A 58 0.92 -1.05 4.58
C ALA A 58 1.16 -1.14 6.09
N VAL A 59 0.86 -0.07 6.82
CA VAL A 59 1.00 -0.02 8.29
C VAL A 59 0.06 -1.03 8.95
N TRP A 60 -1.24 -1.00 8.63
CA TRP A 60 -2.21 -1.91 9.24
C TRP A 60 -1.93 -3.37 8.90
N ALA A 61 -1.59 -3.69 7.65
CA ALA A 61 -1.23 -5.04 7.26
C ALA A 61 0.00 -5.54 8.03
N THR A 62 1.00 -4.68 8.24
CA THR A 62 2.18 -5.01 9.05
C THR A 62 1.82 -5.23 10.51
N VAL A 63 1.00 -4.36 11.11
CA VAL A 63 0.52 -4.51 12.50
C VAL A 63 -0.26 -5.81 12.66
N PHE A 64 -1.19 -6.14 11.76
CA PHE A 64 -1.95 -7.39 11.81
C PHE A 64 -1.08 -8.61 11.58
N ALA A 65 -0.06 -8.54 10.71
CA ALA A 65 0.90 -9.63 10.53
C ALA A 65 1.68 -9.90 11.83
N ILE A 66 2.16 -8.84 12.49
CA ILE A 66 2.87 -8.92 13.76
C ILE A 66 1.97 -9.51 14.86
N LEU A 67 0.76 -8.98 15.02
CA LEU A 67 -0.20 -9.47 16.01
C LEU A 67 -0.58 -10.93 15.76
N ALA A 68 -0.80 -11.32 14.50
CA ALA A 68 -1.11 -12.70 14.15
C ALA A 68 0.08 -13.64 14.38
N ALA A 69 1.31 -13.19 14.17
CA ALA A 69 2.51 -13.95 14.47
C ALA A 69 2.67 -14.19 15.99
N PHE A 70 2.46 -13.16 16.81
CA PHE A 70 2.56 -13.29 18.26
C PHE A 70 1.40 -14.09 18.88
N ARG A 71 0.17 -13.93 18.39
CA ARG A 71 -0.99 -14.70 18.86
C ARG A 71 -0.99 -16.15 18.36
N GLY A 72 -0.33 -16.44 17.24
CA GLY A 72 -0.16 -17.80 16.73
C GLY A 72 1.00 -18.58 17.37
N ALA A 73 1.85 -17.91 18.17
CA ALA A 73 2.99 -18.50 18.85
C ALA A 73 2.72 -18.86 20.34
N SER A 74 1.55 -18.47 20.87
CA SER A 74 1.02 -18.79 22.19
C SER A 74 0.00 -19.91 22.13
#